data_AF-A0A2N0FTX1-F1
#
_entry.id   AF-A0A2N0FTX1-F1
#
_cell.length_a   1.000
_cell.length_b   1.000
_cell.length_c   1.000
_cell.angle_alpha   90.00
_cell.angle_beta   90.00
_cell.angle_gamma   90.00
#
_symmetry.space_group_name_H-M   'P 1'
#
loop_
_entity.id
_entity.type
_entity.pdbx_description
1 polymer ?
#
loop_
_entity_poly.entity_id
_entity_poly.type
_entity_poly.pdbx_seq_one_letter_code
_entity_poly.pdbx_strand_id
1 'polypeptide(L)'
;MVMQSPYEPVKQAFFYIDYDNVNHINIKLEPETSISSAISKIETVFAKVVPSAKFDYKFVDQEYAVKFESEQRLGRLAGVFTFLAILISCLGLFGLASFVAEQRTKEIGVRKVLGASMLNLWRMLSKDFVLLVLISCTIAIPLIYHFMHRWLQNYEYRMVISWWVFGLAIGGALLITLLTVSFQAIKVASVNPVKSLRTE
;
A
#
# COMPACT_ATOMS: atom_id res chain seq x y z
N MET A 1 28.54 2.83 -16.87
CA MET A 1 28.97 2.69 -15.46
C MET A 1 28.11 3.60 -14.60
N VAL A 2 27.07 3.05 -13.97
CA VAL A 2 26.23 3.82 -13.04
C VAL A 2 26.92 3.82 -11.68
N MET A 3 27.84 4.76 -11.46
CA MET A 3 28.74 4.74 -10.29
C MET A 3 28.03 4.91 -8.94
N GLN A 4 26.89 5.62 -8.87
CA GLN A 4 26.32 6.07 -7.60
C GLN A 4 24.87 5.65 -7.41
N SER A 5 24.40 5.72 -6.15
CA SER A 5 22.99 5.57 -5.80
C SER A 5 22.19 6.66 -6.52
N PRO A 6 21.04 6.35 -7.16
CA PRO A 6 20.17 7.36 -7.76
C PRO A 6 19.61 8.38 -6.75
N TYR A 7 19.75 8.08 -5.47
CA TYR A 7 19.17 8.82 -4.36
C TYR A 7 20.16 9.73 -3.64
N GLU A 8 21.45 9.65 -3.93
CA GLU A 8 22.44 10.55 -3.35
C GLU A 8 22.83 11.65 -4.35
N PRO A 9 23.10 12.88 -3.88
CA PRO A 9 23.64 13.91 -4.74
C PRO A 9 24.99 13.45 -5.30
N VAL A 10 25.26 13.82 -6.56
CA VAL A 10 26.50 13.45 -7.24
C VAL A 10 27.69 13.92 -6.40
N LYS A 11 28.40 12.98 -5.79
CA LYS A 11 29.61 13.29 -5.03
C LYS A 11 30.66 13.84 -6.00
N GLN A 12 31.41 14.85 -5.56
CA GLN A 12 32.50 15.45 -6.33
C GLN A 12 33.44 14.32 -6.78
N ALA A 13 33.46 14.06 -8.07
CA ALA A 13 34.24 12.99 -8.68
C ALA A 13 35.15 13.59 -9.73
N PHE A 14 36.41 13.19 -9.72
CA PHE A 14 37.34 13.49 -10.81
C PHE A 14 37.29 12.33 -11.79
N PHE A 15 36.85 12.59 -13.01
CA PHE A 15 36.88 11.60 -14.09
C PHE A 15 38.19 11.74 -14.83
N TYR A 16 39.04 10.73 -14.74
CA TYR A 16 40.21 10.59 -15.60
C TYR A 16 39.84 9.65 -16.75
N ILE A 17 39.90 10.16 -17.98
CA ILE A 17 39.65 9.36 -19.18
C ILE A 17 41.02 8.92 -19.69
N ASP A 18 41.30 7.63 -19.53
CA ASP A 18 42.45 7.00 -20.16
C ASP A 18 42.02 6.51 -21.56
N TYR A 19 42.52 7.19 -22.60
CA TYR A 19 42.20 6.85 -23.99
C TYR A 19 42.84 5.52 -24.44
N ASP A 20 43.86 5.04 -23.74
CA ASP A 20 44.51 3.76 -24.02
C ASP A 20 43.81 2.59 -23.31
N ASN A 21 42.91 2.86 -22.36
CA ASN A 21 42.24 1.86 -21.52
C ASN A 21 40.73 2.12 -21.34
N VAL A 22 40.00 2.07 -22.46
CA VAL A 22 38.54 2.26 -22.47
C VAL A 22 37.82 0.93 -22.23
N ASN A 23 37.33 0.71 -21.01
CA ASN A 23 36.65 -0.54 -20.63
C ASN A 23 35.12 -0.53 -20.81
N HIS A 24 34.49 0.65 -20.97
CA HIS A 24 33.05 0.78 -21.15
C HIS A 24 32.70 1.94 -22.08
N ILE A 25 31.77 1.69 -23.01
CA ILE A 25 31.22 2.70 -23.93
C ILE A 25 29.72 2.80 -23.64
N ASN A 26 29.25 4.01 -23.30
CA ASN A 26 27.81 4.27 -23.15
C ASN A 26 27.29 4.86 -24.47
N ILE A 27 26.27 4.24 -25.06
CA ILE A 27 25.68 4.68 -26.32
C ILE A 27 24.23 5.06 -26.04
N LYS A 28 23.85 6.30 -26.34
CA LYS A 28 22.46 6.74 -26.29
C LYS A 28 21.79 6.42 -27.62
N LEU A 29 20.69 5.67 -27.58
CA LEU A 29 19.90 5.32 -28.76
C LEU A 29 18.88 6.41 -29.08
N GLU A 30 18.55 6.56 -30.37
CA GLU A 30 17.47 7.43 -30.83
C GLU A 30 16.09 6.83 -30.43
N PRO A 31 15.13 7.62 -29.91
CA PRO A 31 13.86 7.09 -29.39
C PRO A 31 12.98 6.39 -30.44
N GLU A 32 13.09 6.80 -31.70
CA GLU A 32 12.25 6.35 -32.83
C GLU A 32 12.73 5.03 -33.45
N THR A 33 13.91 4.52 -33.07
CA THR A 33 14.50 3.32 -33.68
C THR A 33 14.22 2.06 -32.85
N SER A 34 13.88 0.95 -33.51
CA SER A 34 13.72 -0.34 -32.82
C SER A 34 15.06 -0.78 -32.19
N ILE A 35 15.02 -1.12 -30.90
CA ILE A 35 16.21 -1.49 -30.10
C ILE A 35 17.00 -2.62 -30.77
N SER A 36 16.30 -3.62 -31.31
CA SER A 36 16.93 -4.74 -32.02
C SER A 36 17.71 -4.28 -33.26
N SER A 37 17.15 -3.37 -34.07
CA SER A 37 17.85 -2.84 -35.25
C SER A 37 19.06 -2.00 -34.87
N ALA A 38 18.96 -1.21 -33.80
CA ALA A 38 20.06 -0.40 -33.30
C ALA A 38 21.23 -1.28 -32.80
N ILE A 39 20.94 -2.34 -32.04
CA ILE A 39 21.96 -3.25 -31.53
C ILE A 39 22.68 -3.98 -32.67
N SER A 40 21.96 -4.50 -33.67
CA SER A 40 22.59 -5.16 -34.82
C SER A 40 23.48 -4.21 -35.63
N LYS A 41 23.09 -2.94 -35.77
CA LYS A 41 23.94 -1.91 -36.41
C LYS A 41 25.21 -1.65 -35.58
N ILE A 42 25.08 -1.52 -34.26
CA ILE A 42 26.20 -1.29 -33.36
C ILE A 42 27.15 -2.49 -33.38
N GLU A 43 26.64 -3.72 -33.31
CA GLU A 43 27.42 -4.95 -33.38
C GLU A 43 28.22 -5.03 -34.69
N THR A 44 27.60 -4.68 -35.82
CA THR A 44 28.27 -4.66 -37.13
C THR A 44 29.42 -3.64 -37.18
N VAL A 45 29.23 -2.45 -36.61
CA VAL A 45 30.29 -1.43 -36.54
C VAL A 45 31.38 -1.87 -35.57
N PHE A 46 31.01 -2.42 -34.41
CA PHE A 46 31.94 -2.89 -33.40
C PHE A 46 32.85 -4.01 -33.92
N ALA A 47 32.28 -4.99 -34.62
CA ALA A 47 33.04 -6.09 -35.23
C ALA A 47 34.06 -5.62 -36.29
N LYS A 48 33.80 -4.48 -36.96
CA LYS A 48 34.74 -3.88 -37.91
C LYS A 48 35.89 -3.13 -37.22
N VAL A 49 35.60 -2.47 -36.10
CA VAL A 49 36.58 -1.62 -35.39
C VAL A 49 37.44 -2.44 -34.42
N VAL A 50 36.83 -3.42 -33.73
CA VAL A 50 37.52 -4.27 -32.73
C VAL A 50 37.18 -5.75 -32.96
N PRO A 51 37.76 -6.40 -33.98
CA PRO A 51 37.47 -7.80 -34.31
C PRO A 51 37.92 -8.80 -33.23
N SER A 52 38.85 -8.39 -32.37
CA SER A 52 39.47 -9.21 -31.32
C SER A 52 38.61 -9.33 -30.05
N ALA A 53 37.59 -8.48 -29.88
CA ALA A 53 36.74 -8.45 -28.69
C ALA A 53 35.33 -8.97 -28.99
N LYS A 54 34.75 -9.74 -28.07
CA LYS A 54 33.34 -10.15 -28.15
C LYS A 54 32.45 -8.97 -27.83
N PHE A 55 31.40 -8.79 -28.62
CA PHE A 55 30.38 -7.77 -28.35
C PHE A 55 29.52 -8.22 -27.15
N ASP A 56 29.78 -7.64 -25.97
CA ASP A 56 28.95 -7.78 -24.77
C ASP A 56 28.28 -6.43 -24.49
N TYR A 57 26.98 -6.46 -24.22
CA TYR A 57 26.18 -5.25 -23.98
C TYR A 57 25.25 -5.45 -22.79
N LYS A 58 25.03 -4.36 -22.05
CA LYS A 58 24.10 -4.32 -20.92
C LYS A 58 23.21 -3.09 -21.07
N PHE A 59 21.91 -3.29 -20.87
CA PHE A 59 20.98 -2.17 -20.85
C PHE A 59 21.14 -1.41 -19.54
N VAL A 60 21.25 -0.09 -19.65
CA VAL A 60 21.32 0.81 -18.50
C VAL A 60 20.09 0.62 -17.61
N ASP A 61 18.91 0.42 -18.20
CA ASP A 61 17.65 0.21 -17.48
C ASP A 61 17.69 -1.03 -16.56
N GLN A 62 18.33 -2.12 -17.01
CA GLN A 62 18.51 -3.33 -16.19
C GLN A 62 19.48 -3.08 -15.03
N GLU A 63 20.55 -2.33 -15.26
CA GLU A 63 21.52 -1.96 -14.21
C GLU A 63 20.87 -1.06 -13.15
N TYR A 64 19.98 -0.15 -13.56
CA TYR A 64 19.16 0.65 -12.65
C TYR A 64 18.11 -0.20 -11.91
N ALA A 65 17.41 -1.11 -12.60
CA ALA A 65 16.36 -1.94 -11.99
C ALA A 65 16.88 -2.76 -10.80
N VAL A 66 18.11 -3.31 -10.89
CA VAL A 66 18.75 -4.04 -9.79
C VAL A 66 18.96 -3.13 -8.56
N LYS A 67 19.26 -1.84 -8.76
CA LYS A 67 19.42 -0.89 -7.65
C LYS A 67 18.11 -0.54 -6.94
N PHE A 68 16.97 -0.65 -7.63
CA PHE A 68 15.63 -0.41 -7.05
C PHE A 68 14.98 -1.66 -6.47
N GLU A 69 15.58 -2.84 -6.66
CA GLU A 69 14.97 -4.11 -6.29
C GLU A 69 14.76 -4.24 -4.77
N SER A 70 15.70 -3.72 -3.96
CA SER A 70 15.59 -3.72 -2.50
C SER A 70 14.40 -2.90 -2.00
N GLU A 71 14.23 -1.69 -2.53
CA GLU A 71 13.12 -0.79 -2.20
C GLU A 71 11.78 -1.38 -2.64
N GLN A 72 11.74 -1.98 -3.84
CA GLN A 72 10.53 -2.64 -4.34
C GLN A 72 10.14 -3.86 -3.49
N ARG A 73 11.13 -4.64 -3.03
CA ARG A 73 10.90 -5.76 -2.10
C ARG A 73 10.36 -5.26 -0.76
N LEU A 74 10.94 -4.20 -0.19
CA LEU A 74 10.45 -3.60 1.06
C LEU A 74 9.00 -3.12 0.92
N GLY A 75 8.68 -2.40 -0.15
CA GLY A 75 7.31 -1.96 -0.44
C GLY A 75 6.33 -3.12 -0.62
N ARG A 76 6.75 -4.20 -1.30
CA ARG A 76 5.93 -5.41 -1.47
C ARG A 76 5.67 -6.11 -0.13
N LEU A 77 6.69 -6.26 0.71
CA LEU A 77 6.55 -6.85 2.04
C LEU A 77 5.64 -6.00 2.94
N ALA A 78 5.82 -4.68 2.94
CA ALA A 78 4.97 -3.75 3.66
C ALA A 78 3.50 -3.85 3.20
N GLY A 79 3.26 -4.00 1.89
CA GLY A 79 1.93 -4.22 1.33
C GLY A 79 1.28 -5.51 1.84
N VAL A 80 2.02 -6.62 1.89
CA VAL A 80 1.52 -7.90 2.43
C VAL A 80 1.19 -7.78 3.92
N PHE A 81 2.07 -7.19 4.73
CA PHE A 81 1.80 -6.98 6.16
C PHE A 81 0.61 -6.06 6.39
N THR A 82 0.45 -5.02 5.58
CA THR A 82 -0.70 -4.12 5.65
C THR A 82 -2.00 -4.87 5.35
N PHE A 83 -2.01 -5.72 4.33
CA PHE A 83 -3.17 -6.56 4.00
C PHE A 83 -3.53 -7.51 5.14
N LEU A 84 -2.54 -8.19 5.73
CA LEU A 84 -2.74 -9.07 6.88
C LEU A 84 -3.26 -8.29 8.10
N ALA A 85 -2.70 -7.12 8.38
CA ALA A 85 -3.14 -6.26 9.48
C ALA A 85 -4.61 -5.83 9.32
N ILE A 86 -5.03 -5.52 8.09
CA ILE A 86 -6.44 -5.21 7.79
C ILE A 86 -7.31 -6.44 8.07
N LEU A 87 -6.94 -7.63 7.61
CA LEU A 87 -7.71 -8.86 7.88
C LEU A 87 -7.86 -9.13 9.38
N ILE A 88 -6.77 -9.03 10.15
CA ILE A 88 -6.80 -9.24 11.60
C ILE A 88 -7.69 -8.19 12.27
N SER A 89 -7.61 -6.92 11.84
CA SER A 89 -8.45 -5.85 12.34
C SER A 89 -9.93 -6.10 12.05
N CYS A 90 -10.27 -6.59 10.86
CA CYS A 90 -11.64 -6.98 10.49
C CYS A 90 -12.17 -8.12 11.39
N LEU A 91 -11.34 -9.13 11.69
CA LEU A 91 -11.71 -10.22 12.59
C LEU A 91 -11.94 -9.71 14.02
N GLY A 92 -11.08 -8.80 14.50
CA GLY A 92 -11.24 -8.16 15.81
C GLY A 92 -12.52 -7.34 15.89
N LEU A 93 -12.80 -6.53 14.87
CA LEU A 93 -14.02 -5.72 14.79
C LEU A 93 -15.27 -6.61 14.69
N PHE A 94 -15.20 -7.71 13.94
CA PHE A 94 -16.27 -8.71 13.87
C PHE A 94 -16.53 -9.38 15.23
N GLY A 95 -15.47 -9.75 15.97
CA GLY A 95 -15.58 -10.33 17.30
C GLY A 95 -16.22 -9.35 18.29
N LEU A 96 -15.77 -8.10 18.29
CA LEU A 96 -16.31 -7.05 19.17
C LEU A 96 -17.77 -6.71 18.80
N ALA A 97 -18.09 -6.63 17.50
CA ALA A 97 -19.46 -6.46 17.02
C ALA A 97 -20.37 -7.61 17.43
N SER A 98 -19.89 -8.85 17.37
CA SER A 98 -20.64 -10.03 17.80
C SER A 98 -20.93 -10.01 19.30
N PHE A 99 -19.92 -9.72 20.11
CA PHE A 99 -20.05 -9.61 21.57
C PHE A 99 -21.02 -8.49 21.99
N VAL A 100 -20.89 -7.30 21.39
CA VAL A 100 -21.79 -6.16 21.67
C VAL A 100 -23.22 -6.48 21.23
N ALA A 101 -23.40 -7.13 20.08
CA ALA A 101 -24.71 -7.50 19.61
C ALA A 101 -25.38 -8.53 20.53
N GLU A 102 -24.62 -9.52 21.03
CA GLU A 102 -25.09 -10.52 21.98
C GLU A 102 -25.51 -9.87 23.31
N GLN A 103 -24.68 -8.98 23.86
CA GLN A 103 -24.95 -8.28 25.11
C GLN A 103 -26.18 -7.36 25.00
N ARG A 104 -26.40 -6.75 23.83
CA ARG A 104 -27.57 -5.90 23.56
C ARG A 104 -28.80 -6.66 23.03
N THR A 105 -28.74 -7.98 22.85
CA THR A 105 -29.87 -8.77 22.33
C THR A 105 -31.13 -8.62 23.19
N LYS A 106 -30.99 -8.51 24.51
CA LYS A 106 -32.12 -8.32 25.44
C LYS A 106 -32.83 -6.98 25.20
N GLU A 107 -32.09 -5.88 25.12
CA GLU A 107 -32.65 -4.55 24.84
C GLU A 107 -33.27 -4.47 23.44
N ILE A 108 -32.60 -5.09 22.47
CA ILE A 108 -33.04 -5.20 21.08
C ILE A 108 -34.37 -5.96 20.99
N GLY A 109 -34.49 -7.10 21.70
CA GLY A 109 -35.70 -7.92 21.73
C GLY A 109 -36.88 -7.15 22.32
N VAL A 110 -36.68 -6.45 23.45
CA VAL A 110 -37.72 -5.61 24.07
C VAL A 110 -38.17 -4.49 23.14
N ARG A 111 -37.23 -3.75 22.52
CA ARG A 111 -37.57 -2.68 21.57
C ARG A 111 -38.28 -3.19 20.32
N LYS A 112 -37.92 -4.37 19.82
CA LYS A 112 -38.55 -4.99 18.65
C LYS A 112 -39.99 -5.40 18.94
N VAL A 113 -40.28 -5.92 20.14
CA VAL A 113 -41.65 -6.24 20.59
C VAL A 113 -42.48 -4.96 20.80
N LEU A 114 -41.84 -3.86 21.22
CA LEU A 114 -42.46 -2.52 21.30
C LEU A 114 -42.62 -1.82 19.94
N GLY A 115 -42.35 -2.51 18.81
CA GLY A 115 -42.58 -1.98 17.47
C GLY A 115 -41.42 -1.17 16.86
N ALA A 116 -40.23 -1.21 17.45
CA ALA A 116 -39.06 -0.54 16.86
C ALA A 116 -38.67 -1.17 15.52
N SER A 117 -38.44 -0.32 14.50
CA SER A 117 -38.01 -0.76 13.17
C SER A 117 -36.58 -1.33 13.19
N MET A 118 -36.31 -2.32 12.34
CA MET A 118 -34.94 -2.86 12.16
C MET A 118 -33.92 -1.79 11.78
N LEU A 119 -34.35 -0.75 11.05
CA LEU A 119 -33.49 0.36 10.63
C LEU A 119 -33.01 1.22 11.81
N ASN A 120 -33.85 1.48 12.80
CA ASN A 120 -33.44 2.24 13.99
C ASN A 120 -32.42 1.46 14.82
N LEU A 121 -32.60 0.15 14.88
CA LEU A 121 -31.69 -0.75 15.58
C LEU A 121 -30.32 -0.82 14.91
N TRP A 122 -30.32 -0.98 13.58
CA TRP A 122 -29.10 -0.94 12.76
C TRP A 122 -28.38 0.40 12.91
N ARG A 123 -29.09 1.52 12.80
CA ARG A 123 -28.50 2.87 12.93
C ARG A 123 -27.86 3.08 14.30
N MET A 124 -28.48 2.59 15.37
CA MET A 124 -27.91 2.70 16.72
C MET A 124 -26.61 1.92 16.82
N LEU A 125 -26.58 0.66 16.36
CA LEU A 125 -25.39 -0.18 16.39
C LEU A 125 -24.28 0.40 15.52
N SER A 126 -24.57 0.74 14.25
CA SER A 126 -23.60 1.30 13.32
C SER A 126 -23.03 2.64 13.78
N LYS A 127 -23.84 3.50 14.42
CA LYS A 127 -23.36 4.80 14.93
C LYS A 127 -22.29 4.64 16.01
N ASP A 128 -22.47 3.70 16.93
CA ASP A 128 -21.52 3.45 18.01
C ASP A 128 -20.15 3.01 17.44
N PHE A 129 -20.14 2.13 16.43
CA PHE A 129 -18.92 1.70 15.75
C PHE A 129 -18.29 2.79 14.89
N VAL A 130 -19.09 3.55 14.13
CA VAL A 130 -18.58 4.67 13.30
C VAL A 130 -17.91 5.72 14.16
N LEU A 131 -18.47 6.03 15.34
CA LEU A 131 -17.89 6.99 16.26
C LEU A 131 -16.55 6.51 16.83
N LEU A 132 -16.43 5.21 17.16
CA LEU A 132 -15.16 4.61 17.57
C LEU A 132 -14.09 4.68 16.46
N VAL A 133 -14.47 4.44 15.20
CA VAL A 133 -13.54 4.55 14.05
C VAL A 133 -13.10 5.99 13.86
N LEU A 134 -14.02 6.96 13.91
CA LEU A 134 -13.69 8.39 13.77
C LEU A 134 -12.72 8.87 14.85
N ILE A 135 -12.93 8.46 16.11
CA ILE A 135 -12.01 8.78 17.20
C ILE A 135 -10.63 8.17 16.93
N SER A 136 -10.60 6.90 16.53
CA SER A 136 -9.36 6.20 16.20
C SER A 136 -8.60 6.89 15.07
N CYS A 137 -9.29 7.29 13.99
CA CYS A 137 -8.70 8.03 12.88
C CYS A 137 -8.17 9.40 13.29
N THR A 138 -8.91 10.12 14.15
CA THR A 138 -8.50 11.45 14.64
C THR A 138 -7.18 11.39 15.41
N ILE A 139 -6.94 10.29 16.14
CA ILE A 139 -5.68 10.06 16.86
C ILE A 139 -4.60 9.50 15.93
N ALA A 140 -4.95 8.60 15.02
CA ALA A 140 -4.00 7.94 14.12
C ALA A 140 -3.38 8.89 13.10
N ILE A 141 -4.15 9.80 12.50
CA ILE A 141 -3.68 10.73 11.46
C ILE A 141 -2.48 11.59 11.92
N PRO A 142 -2.55 12.34 13.04
CA PRO A 142 -1.41 13.15 13.47
C PRO A 142 -0.19 12.29 13.84
N LEU A 143 -0.42 11.10 14.41
CA LEU A 143 0.65 10.17 14.74
C LEU A 143 1.37 9.68 13.48
N ILE A 144 0.62 9.23 12.48
CA ILE A 144 1.15 8.76 11.19
C ILE A 144 1.86 9.91 10.47
N TYR A 145 1.26 11.10 10.42
CA TYR A 145 1.85 12.26 9.77
C TYR A 145 3.20 12.61 10.40
N HIS A 146 3.30 12.65 11.73
CA HIS A 146 4.55 12.95 12.43
C HIS A 146 5.63 11.89 12.19
N PHE A 147 5.25 10.61 12.28
CA PHE A 147 6.19 9.50 12.09
C PHE A 147 6.70 9.43 10.65
N MET A 148 5.79 9.55 9.68
CA MET A 148 6.15 9.57 8.26
C MET A 148 6.96 10.81 7.90
N HIS A 149 6.64 11.98 8.45
CA HIS A 149 7.42 13.20 8.21
C HIS A 149 8.88 13.01 8.67
N ARG A 150 9.10 12.49 9.88
CA ARG A 150 10.44 12.17 10.37
C ARG A 150 11.15 11.11 9.54
N TRP A 151 10.43 10.07 9.13
CA TRP A 151 11.02 9.01 8.30
C TRP A 151 11.43 9.53 6.91
N LEU A 152 10.59 10.35 6.28
CA LEU A 152 10.89 10.97 4.99
C LEU A 152 12.07 11.95 5.05
N GLN A 153 12.38 12.52 6.22
CA GLN A 153 13.54 13.40 6.36
C GLN A 153 14.87 12.69 6.08
N ASN A 154 14.93 11.37 6.21
CA ASN A 154 16.13 10.58 5.92
C ASN A 154 16.39 10.39 4.42
N TYR A 155 15.44 10.78 3.55
CA TYR A 155 15.57 10.69 2.11
C TYR A 155 15.85 12.06 1.49
N GLU A 156 16.79 12.13 0.55
CA GLU A 156 17.12 13.34 -0.22
C GLU A 156 15.98 13.73 -1.17
N TYR A 157 15.46 12.75 -1.93
CA TYR A 157 14.25 12.88 -2.73
C TYR A 157 13.02 12.43 -1.93
N ARG A 158 12.18 13.39 -1.51
CA ARG A 158 11.03 13.14 -0.63
C ARG A 158 9.72 13.25 -1.40
N MET A 159 8.81 12.30 -1.17
CA MET A 159 7.44 12.40 -1.66
C MET A 159 6.60 13.24 -0.70
N VAL A 160 5.86 14.24 -1.18
CA VAL A 160 4.91 14.95 -0.32
C VAL A 160 3.68 14.06 -0.08
N ILE A 161 3.39 13.73 1.17
CA ILE A 161 2.21 12.93 1.52
C ILE A 161 0.96 13.73 1.17
N SER A 162 0.24 13.26 0.15
CA SER A 162 -0.99 13.90 -0.32
C SER A 162 -2.14 13.64 0.66
N TRP A 163 -2.89 14.69 0.99
CA TRP A 163 -4.00 14.60 1.95
C TRP A 163 -5.09 13.58 1.56
N TRP A 164 -5.26 13.35 0.25
CA TRP A 164 -6.17 12.35 -0.31
C TRP A 164 -5.93 10.93 0.20
N VAL A 165 -4.69 10.58 0.57
CA VAL A 165 -4.36 9.26 1.11
C VAL A 165 -5.06 9.03 2.46
N PHE A 166 -5.10 10.05 3.32
CA PHE A 166 -5.84 9.97 4.58
C PHE A 166 -7.35 9.87 4.33
N GLY A 167 -7.88 10.61 3.36
CA GLY A 167 -9.28 10.52 2.96
C GLY A 167 -9.67 9.12 2.49
N LEU A 168 -8.85 8.50 1.62
CA LEU A 168 -9.06 7.12 1.16
C LEU A 168 -8.94 6.11 2.31
N ALA A 169 -7.98 6.29 3.22
CA ALA A 169 -7.81 5.41 4.37
C ALA A 169 -9.02 5.46 5.33
N ILE A 170 -9.50 6.66 5.66
CA ILE A 170 -10.71 6.84 6.49
C ILE A 170 -11.93 6.26 5.78
N GLY A 171 -12.10 6.57 4.50
CA GLY A 171 -13.22 6.07 3.68
C GLY A 171 -13.22 4.54 3.63
N GLY A 172 -12.06 3.92 3.40
CA GLY A 172 -11.89 2.47 3.41
C GLY A 172 -12.19 1.85 4.77
N ALA A 173 -11.66 2.42 5.86
CA ALA A 173 -11.91 1.93 7.21
C ALA A 173 -13.39 2.00 7.61
N LEU A 174 -14.07 3.10 7.26
CA LEU A 174 -15.51 3.28 7.48
C LEU A 174 -16.32 2.30 6.64
N LEU A 175 -15.96 2.10 5.37
CA LEU A 175 -16.64 1.17 4.48
C LEU A 175 -16.56 -0.26 5.02
N ILE A 176 -15.36 -0.71 5.41
CA ILE A 176 -15.15 -2.03 6.01
C ILE A 176 -15.99 -2.17 7.29
N THR A 177 -15.92 -1.19 8.18
CA THR A 177 -16.65 -1.21 9.46
C THR A 177 -18.17 -1.29 9.23
N LEU A 178 -18.70 -0.47 8.32
CA LEU A 178 -20.11 -0.48 7.96
C LEU A 178 -20.54 -1.83 7.37
N LEU A 179 -19.73 -2.42 6.48
CA LEU A 179 -20.03 -3.75 5.93
C LEU A 179 -20.09 -4.82 7.02
N THR A 180 -19.07 -4.88 7.89
CA THR A 180 -18.99 -5.88 8.96
C THR A 180 -20.12 -5.73 9.97
N VAL A 181 -20.40 -4.51 10.45
CA VAL A 181 -21.45 -4.24 11.44
C VAL A 181 -22.83 -4.46 10.83
N SER A 182 -23.04 -4.07 9.55
CA SER A 182 -24.32 -4.29 8.87
C SER A 182 -24.65 -5.78 8.76
N PHE A 183 -23.66 -6.60 8.40
CA PHE A 183 -23.84 -8.04 8.32
C PHE A 183 -24.27 -8.63 9.68
N GLN A 184 -23.60 -8.22 10.76
CA GLN A 184 -23.92 -8.72 12.11
C GLN A 184 -25.27 -8.21 12.62
N ALA A 185 -25.58 -6.93 12.40
CA ALA A 185 -26.83 -6.32 12.82
C ALA A 185 -28.04 -6.95 12.11
N ILE A 186 -27.94 -7.21 10.80
CA ILE A 186 -28.99 -7.90 10.04
C ILE A 186 -29.14 -9.33 10.54
N LYS A 187 -28.04 -10.05 10.75
CA LYS A 187 -28.06 -11.42 11.27
C LYS A 187 -28.80 -11.48 12.61
N VAL A 188 -28.45 -10.63 13.57
CA VAL A 188 -29.08 -10.59 14.90
C VAL A 188 -30.53 -10.13 14.83
N ALA A 189 -30.85 -9.13 14.00
CA ALA A 189 -32.22 -8.67 13.83
C ALA A 189 -33.12 -9.74 13.19
N SER A 190 -32.59 -10.63 12.36
CA SER A 190 -33.32 -11.74 11.73
C SER A 190 -33.59 -12.93 12.67
N VAL A 191 -32.88 -13.03 13.80
CA VAL A 191 -33.12 -14.10 14.78
C VAL A 191 -34.48 -13.87 15.45
N ASN A 192 -35.25 -14.96 15.56
CA ASN A 192 -36.61 -14.93 16.09
C ASN A 192 -36.59 -14.69 17.62
N PRO A 193 -37.14 -13.56 18.12
CA PRO A 193 -37.00 -13.15 19.52
C PRO A 193 -37.66 -14.12 20.52
N VAL A 194 -38.59 -14.95 20.05
CA VAL A 194 -39.28 -15.97 20.86
C VAL A 194 -38.33 -17.06 21.36
N LYS A 195 -37.22 -17.35 20.66
CA LYS A 195 -36.19 -18.28 21.16
C LYS A 195 -35.28 -17.64 22.21
N SER A 196 -34.95 -16.35 22.09
CA SER A 196 -34.08 -15.66 23.05
C SER A 196 -34.70 -15.44 24.42
N LEU A 197 -36.04 -15.43 24.52
CA LEU A 197 -36.76 -15.33 25.81
C LEU A 197 -37.12 -16.69 26.43
N ARG A 198 -37.01 -17.80 25.67
CA ARG A 198 -37.39 -19.15 26.11
C ARG A 198 -36.19 -20.07 26.39
N THR A 199 -34.98 -19.51 26.46
CA THR A 199 -33.75 -20.26 26.77
C THR A 199 -33.21 -19.90 28.16
N GLU A 200 -34.11 -19.59 29.08
CA GLU A 200 -33.93 -19.90 30.51
C GLU A 200 -34.80 -21.12 30.83
#